data_AF-A0A922WN30-F1
#
_entry.id   AF-A0A922WN30-F1
#
_cell.length_a   1.000
_cell.length_b   1.000
_cell.length_c   1.000
_cell.angle_alpha   90.00
_cell.angle_beta   90.00
_cell.angle_gamma   90.00
#
_symmetry.space_group_name_H-M   'P 1'
#
loop_
_entity.id
_entity.type
_entity.pdbx_description
1 polymer ?
#
loop_
_entity_poly.entity_id
_entity_poly.type
_entity_poly.pdbx_seq_one_letter_code
_entity_poly.pdbx_strand_id
1 'polypeptide(L)' 'MSPIGLILVVVLIFVLFGGGYGYRRGNRALAGGGSLVGLILIILLVLLLMGRIQL' A
#
# COMPACT_ATOMS: atom_id res chain seq x y z
N MET A 1 -6.06 -2.26 -17.30
CA MET A 1 -5.93 -2.50 -15.84
C MET A 1 -7.17 -3.24 -15.39
N SER A 2 -7.02 -4.36 -14.68
CA SER A 2 -8.18 -5.06 -14.10
C SER A 2 -8.79 -4.24 -12.95
N PRO A 3 -10.10 -4.39 -12.65
CA PRO A 3 -10.73 -3.72 -11.51
C PRO A 3 -9.99 -3.96 -10.18
N ILE A 4 -9.45 -5.17 -10.01
CA ILE A 4 -8.68 -5.57 -8.83
C ILE A 4 -7.36 -4.81 -8.75
N GLY A 5 -6.65 -4.64 -9.86
CA GLY A 5 -5.41 -3.84 -9.90
C GLY A 5 -5.66 -2.38 -9.50
N LEU A 6 -6.79 -1.80 -9.91
CA LEU A 6 -7.16 -0.44 -9.54
C LEU A 6 -7.47 -0.33 -8.03
N ILE A 7 -8.20 -1.29 -7.46
CA ILE A 7 -8.46 -1.34 -6.01
C ILE A 7 -7.14 -1.40 -5.24
N LEU A 8 -6.19 -2.22 -5.69
CA LEU A 8 -4.90 -2.40 -5.03
C LEU A 8 -4.08 -1.09 -5.01
N VAL A 9 -4.10 -0.34 -6.11
CA VAL A 9 -3.48 1.00 -6.19
C VAL A 9 -4.16 1.99 -5.22
N VAL A 10 -5.48 2.02 -5.17
CA VAL A 10 -6.23 2.93 -4.28
C VAL A 10 -5.90 2.63 -2.82
N VAL A 11 -5.95 1.35 -2.42
CA VAL A 11 -5.60 0.93 -1.04
C VAL A 11 -4.16 1.29 -0.70
N LEU A 12 -3.22 1.07 -1.64
CA LEU A 12 -1.82 1.42 -1.47
C LEU A 12 -1.64 2.91 -1.13
N ILE A 13 -2.33 3.79 -1.88
CA ILE A 13 -2.30 5.24 -1.66
C ILE A 13 -2.77 5.57 -0.24
N PHE A 14 -3.94 5.07 0.18
CA PHE A 14 -4.47 5.33 1.53
C PHE A 14 -3.53 4.86 2.65
N VAL A 15 -2.91 3.70 2.47
CA VAL A 15 -2.01 3.11 3.47
C VAL A 15 -0.70 3.91 3.61
N LEU A 16 -0.09 4.34 2.50
CA LEU A 16 1.11 5.19 2.52
C LEU A 16 0.83 6.56 3.14
N PHE A 17 -0.27 7.19 2.76
CA PHE A 17 -0.68 8.47 3.36
C PHE A 17 -1.05 8.33 4.84
N GLY A 18 -1.65 7.21 5.24
CA GLY A 18 -1.91 6.86 6.64
C GLY A 18 -0.64 6.72 7.47
N GLY A 19 0.41 6.11 6.91
CA GLY A 19 1.73 6.02 7.54
C GLY A 19 2.36 7.40 7.77
N GLY A 20 2.38 8.25 6.72
CA GLY A 20 2.90 9.62 6.82
C GLY A 20 2.09 10.52 7.76
N TYR A 21 0.77 10.32 7.82
CA TYR A 21 -0.10 10.99 8.80
C TYR A 21 0.19 10.53 10.23
N GLY A 22 0.34 9.22 10.45
CA GLY A 22 0.73 8.65 11.73
C GLY A 22 2.06 9.21 12.23
N TYR A 23 3.05 9.32 11.33
CA TYR A 23 4.36 9.91 11.63
C TYR A 23 4.21 11.37 12.11
N ARG A 24 3.45 12.20 11.39
CA ARG A 24 3.21 13.61 11.76
C ARG A 24 2.48 13.78 13.09
N ARG A 25 1.59 12.86 13.47
CA ARG A 25 0.85 12.92 14.74
C ARG A 25 1.56 12.23 15.91
N GLY A 26 2.77 11.71 15.72
CA GLY A 26 3.46 10.91 16.74
C GLY A 26 2.76 9.58 17.07
N ASN A 27 1.80 9.15 16.25
CA ASN A 27 1.09 7.89 16.43
C ASN A 27 1.92 6.76 15.81
N ARG A 28 2.74 6.11 16.64
CA ARG A 28 3.66 5.05 16.23
C ARG A 28 2.96 3.84 15.60
N ALA A 29 1.74 3.52 16.03
CA ALA A 29 0.98 2.39 15.49
C ALA A 29 0.55 2.66 14.04
N LEU A 30 -0.02 3.84 13.77
CA LEU A 30 -0.39 4.26 12.42
C LEU A 30 0.84 4.49 11.53
N ALA A 31 1.91 5.08 12.09
CA ALA A 31 3.15 5.31 11.36
C ALA A 31 3.79 3.98 10.92
N GLY A 32 3.99 3.06 11.86
CA GLY A 32 4.58 1.75 11.58
C GLY A 32 3.67 0.90 10.71
N GLY A 33 2.41 0.73 11.11
CA GLY A 33 1.44 -0.11 10.39
C GLY A 33 1.18 0.37 8.96
N GLY A 34 0.97 1.67 8.76
CA GLY A 34 0.78 2.24 7.43
C GLY A 34 2.01 2.09 6.54
N SER A 35 3.21 2.28 7.09
CA SER A 35 4.45 2.12 6.32
C SER A 35 4.71 0.67 5.90
N LEU A 36 4.53 -0.28 6.83
CA LEU A 36 4.77 -1.71 6.59
C LEU A 36 3.77 -2.30 5.60
N VAL A 37 2.47 -2.04 5.82
CA VAL A 37 1.43 -2.52 4.91
C VAL A 37 1.58 -1.85 3.54
N GLY A 38 1.96 -0.57 3.48
CA GLY A 38 2.20 0.14 2.24
C GLY A 38 3.33 -0.48 1.43
N LEU A 39 4.44 -0.83 2.08
CA LEU A 39 5.55 -1.52 1.43
C LEU A 39 5.13 -2.88 0.84
N ILE A 40 4.36 -3.67 1.59
CA ILE A 40 3.84 -4.97 1.10
C ILE A 40 2.97 -4.76 -0.15
N LEU A 41 2.08 -3.77 -0.12
CA LEU A 41 1.21 -3.47 -1.25
C LEU A 41 1.98 -2.98 -2.48
N ILE A 42 3.08 -2.24 -2.32
CA ILE A 42 3.99 -1.89 -3.44
C ILE A 42 4.56 -3.14 -4.07
N ILE A 43 5.07 -4.08 -3.26
CA ILE A 43 5.66 -5.32 -3.75
C ILE A 43 4.63 -6.12 -4.55
N LEU A 44 3.41 -6.28 -4.00
CA LEU A 44 2.32 -6.99 -4.69
C LEU A 44 1.93 -6.30 -6.00
N LEU A 45 1.85 -4.96 -6.01
CA LEU A 45 1.56 -4.21 -7.22
C LEU A 45 2.63 -4.44 -8.29
N VAL A 46 3.92 -4.39 -7.93
CA VAL A 46 5.02 -4.63 -8.87
C VAL A 46 4.95 -6.05 -9.44
N LEU A 47 4.75 -7.06 -8.59
CA LEU A 47 4.63 -8.45 -9.04
C LEU A 47 3.43 -8.66 -9.97
N LEU A 48 2.30 -8.02 -9.68
CA LEU A 48 1.11 -8.02 -10.52
C LEU A 48 1.37 -7.34 -11.88
N LEU A 49 2.01 -6.17 -11.89
CA LEU A 49 2.36 -5.46 -13.13
C LEU A 49 3.37 -6.20 -13.99
N MET A 50 4.29 -6.95 -13.37
CA MET A 50 5.23 -7.85 -14.06
C MET A 50 4.57 -9.15 -14.56
N GLY A 51 3.26 -9.33 -14.35
CA GLY A 51 2.54 -10.55 -14.72
C GLY A 51 2.97 -11.79 -13.92
N ARG A 52 3.63 -11.60 -12.77
CA ARG A 52 4.04 -12.69 -11.87
C ARG A 52 2.90 -13.17 -10.97
N ILE A 53 1.83 -12.38 -10.86
CA ILE A 53 0.59 -12.72 -10.19
C ILE A 53 -0.53 -12.61 -11.22
N GLN A 54 -1.19 -13.73 -11.50
CA GLN A 54 -2.40 -13.78 -12.32
C GLN A 54 -3.60 -13.76 -11.36
N LEU A 55 -4.48 -12.76 -11.52
CA LEU A 55 -5.69 -12.55 -10.75
C LEU A 55 -6.91 -12.67 -11.64
#